data_AF-A0A7M3SJE2-F1
#
_entry.id   AF-A0A7M3SJE2-F1
#
_cell.length_a   1.000
_cell.length_b   1.000
_cell.length_c   1.000
_cell.angle_alpha   90.00
_cell.angle_beta   90.00
_cell.angle_gamma   90.00
#
_symmetry.space_group_name_H-M   'P 1'
#
loop_
_entity.id
_entity.type
_entity.pdbx_description
1 polymer ?
#
loop_
_entity_poly.entity_id
_entity_poly.type
_entity_poly.pdbx_seq_one_letter_code
_entity_poly.pdbx_strand_id
1 'polypeptide(L)'
;MDTKSLMNEMGGAFAVTWLVFGVTTAGADGLGVSGLGLATLGGMFAMGIAWMAFNGAHILPPVTWMNIMTSDMSDQDMWMNNGLKLVMQIVGAAVALVLMAEVLEVEGMVDYATAYPDGQDAWAFDAMSVAGLVAAGAVLGHINSKVDNDWAMPIAVMAMAGLVNFESAADMASMVMNDTGDAMAVALPWLLDGAFVGAGAFVGGWIDENL
;
A
#
# COMPACT_ATOMS: atom_id res chain seq x y z
N MET A 1 11.39 16.48 -10.93
CA MET A 1 10.16 16.01 -10.26
C MET A 1 9.33 17.20 -9.79
N ASP A 2 8.01 17.14 -9.93
CA ASP A 2 7.09 18.18 -9.43
C ASP A 2 6.73 17.93 -7.96
N THR A 3 6.96 18.93 -7.10
CA THR A 3 6.56 18.90 -5.67
C THR A 3 5.07 18.60 -5.51
N LYS A 4 4.22 19.06 -6.43
CA LYS A 4 2.78 18.79 -6.38
C LYS A 4 2.49 17.29 -6.50
N SER A 5 3.21 16.57 -7.36
CA SER A 5 3.04 15.12 -7.51
C SER A 5 3.40 14.38 -6.21
N LEU A 6 4.52 14.75 -5.57
CA LEU A 6 4.90 14.20 -4.27
C LEU A 6 3.87 14.50 -3.17
N MET A 7 3.33 15.72 -3.15
CA MET A 7 2.30 16.09 -2.19
C MET A 7 0.99 15.32 -2.41
N ASN A 8 0.64 15.02 -3.66
CA ASN A 8 -0.53 14.19 -3.96
C ASN A 8 -0.34 12.74 -3.46
N GLU A 9 0.85 12.16 -3.57
CA GLU A 9 1.15 10.83 -3.00
C GLU A 9 1.00 10.82 -1.48
N MET A 10 1.55 11.84 -0.82
CA MET A 10 1.45 11.99 0.63
C MET A 10 0.01 12.17 1.09
N GLY A 11 -0.75 13.07 0.43
CA GLY A 11 -2.16 13.32 0.76
C GLY A 11 -3.05 12.13 0.49
N GLY A 12 -2.81 11.41 -0.61
CA GLY A 12 -3.52 10.19 -0.95
C GLY A 12 -3.25 9.06 0.03
N ALA A 13 -1.97 8.81 0.36
CA ALA A 13 -1.58 7.81 1.36
C ALA A 13 -2.14 8.13 2.74
N PHE A 14 -2.14 9.42 3.13
CA PHE A 14 -2.81 9.89 4.34
C PHE A 14 -4.30 9.54 4.32
N ALA A 15 -5.01 9.86 3.23
CA ALA A 15 -6.45 9.65 3.14
C ALA A 15 -6.82 8.16 3.20
N VAL A 16 -6.10 7.28 2.49
CA VAL A 16 -6.37 5.83 2.53
C VAL A 16 -5.98 5.21 3.87
N THR A 17 -4.87 5.64 4.49
CA THR A 17 -4.48 5.17 5.82
C THR A 17 -5.51 5.57 6.87
N TRP A 18 -5.99 6.81 6.83
CA TRP A 18 -6.93 7.31 7.81
C TRP A 18 -8.35 6.74 7.64
N LEU A 19 -8.86 6.71 6.41
CA LEU A 19 -10.26 6.34 6.15
C LEU A 19 -10.43 4.84 5.89
N VAL A 20 -9.50 4.22 5.16
CA VAL A 20 -9.66 2.85 4.66
C VAL A 20 -9.00 1.86 5.61
N PHE A 21 -7.69 2.01 5.86
CA PHE A 21 -6.92 1.04 6.65
C PHE A 21 -7.26 1.18 8.14
N GLY A 22 -7.25 2.41 8.65
CA GLY A 22 -7.52 2.70 10.04
C GLY A 22 -6.33 2.36 10.95
N VAL A 23 -6.63 2.04 12.21
CA VAL A 23 -5.64 1.66 13.24
C VAL A 23 -6.06 0.40 13.97
N THR A 24 -5.07 -0.33 14.48
CA THR A 24 -5.35 -1.45 15.40
C THR A 24 -5.77 -0.89 16.76
N THR A 25 -6.86 -1.42 17.30
CA THR A 25 -7.39 -1.06 18.62
C THR A 25 -7.58 -2.30 19.49
N ALA A 26 -7.41 -2.15 20.81
CA ALA A 26 -7.70 -3.17 21.80
C ALA A 26 -9.05 -2.87 22.48
N GLY A 27 -9.95 -3.85 22.47
CA GLY A 27 -11.25 -3.79 23.13
C GLY A 27 -11.50 -5.01 24.02
N ALA A 28 -12.72 -5.12 24.56
CA ALA A 28 -13.12 -6.22 25.44
C ALA A 28 -13.01 -7.61 24.78
N ASP A 29 -13.12 -7.66 23.45
CA ASP A 29 -13.07 -8.89 22.64
C ASP A 29 -11.67 -9.17 22.06
N GLY A 30 -10.65 -8.37 22.40
CA GLY A 30 -9.28 -8.49 21.90
C GLY A 30 -8.89 -7.37 20.92
N LEU A 31 -7.91 -7.66 20.05
CA LEU A 31 -7.47 -6.73 19.01
C LEU A 31 -8.49 -6.65 17.87
N GLY A 32 -8.74 -5.45 17.36
CA GLY A 32 -9.57 -5.15 16.22
C GLY A 32 -8.99 -4.02 15.37
N VAL A 33 -9.69 -3.65 14.31
CA VAL A 33 -9.31 -2.53 13.43
C VAL A 33 -10.39 -1.47 13.47
N SER A 34 -10.02 -0.24 13.78
CA SER A 34 -10.87 0.94 13.71
C SER A 34 -10.60 1.67 12.38
N GLY A 35 -11.33 1.26 11.33
CA GLY A 35 -11.27 1.80 9.98
C GLY A 35 -12.42 1.26 9.12
N LEU A 36 -12.57 1.72 7.87
CA LEU A 36 -13.59 1.17 6.97
C LEU A 36 -13.25 -0.25 6.48
N GLY A 37 -11.96 -0.60 6.44
CA GLY A 37 -11.45 -1.89 6.00
C GLY A 37 -11.33 -2.01 4.47
N LEU A 38 -10.19 -2.50 4.00
CA LEU A 38 -9.87 -2.69 2.58
C LEU A 38 -10.86 -3.59 1.82
N ALA A 39 -11.34 -4.66 2.46
CA ALA A 39 -12.23 -5.65 1.87
C ALA A 39 -13.74 -5.32 2.04
N THR A 40 -14.08 -4.06 2.31
CA THR A 40 -15.47 -3.62 2.48
C THR A 40 -15.91 -2.67 1.38
N LEU A 41 -17.23 -2.61 1.14
CA LEU A 41 -17.79 -1.62 0.20
C LEU A 41 -17.48 -0.18 0.64
N GLY A 42 -17.49 0.09 1.94
CA GLY A 42 -17.13 1.40 2.49
C GLY A 42 -15.69 1.78 2.17
N GLY A 43 -14.75 0.85 2.40
CA GLY A 43 -13.33 1.06 2.08
C GLY A 43 -13.09 1.24 0.59
N MET A 44 -13.76 0.45 -0.26
CA MET A 44 -13.69 0.60 -1.72
C MET A 44 -14.18 1.98 -2.18
N PHE A 45 -15.32 2.46 -1.65
CA PHE A 45 -15.82 3.79 -1.99
C PHE A 45 -14.88 4.91 -1.53
N ALA A 46 -14.40 4.85 -0.28
CA ALA A 46 -13.46 5.83 0.25
C ALA A 46 -12.14 5.84 -0.54
N MET A 47 -11.63 4.67 -0.92
CA MET A 47 -10.45 4.55 -1.76
C MET A 47 -10.66 5.14 -3.15
N GLY A 48 -11.77 4.84 -3.82
CA GLY A 48 -12.08 5.42 -5.12
C GLY A 48 -12.17 6.93 -5.08
N ILE A 49 -12.80 7.49 -4.04
CA ILE A 49 -12.84 8.95 -3.82
C ILE A 49 -11.44 9.51 -3.61
N ALA A 50 -10.60 8.88 -2.78
CA ALA A 50 -9.22 9.31 -2.59
C ALA A 50 -8.44 9.32 -3.92
N TRP A 51 -8.57 8.26 -4.72
CA TRP A 51 -7.90 8.15 -6.01
C TRP A 51 -8.31 9.25 -6.99
N MET A 52 -9.60 9.54 -7.08
CA MET A 52 -10.12 10.62 -7.93
C MET A 52 -9.73 12.01 -7.41
N ALA A 53 -9.69 12.20 -6.09
CA ALA A 53 -9.31 13.47 -5.47
C ALA A 53 -7.82 13.78 -5.64
N PHE A 54 -6.96 12.77 -5.57
CA PHE A 54 -5.51 12.88 -5.76
C PHE A 54 -5.09 12.42 -7.16
N ASN A 55 -5.78 12.94 -8.18
CA ASN A 55 -5.56 12.55 -9.58
C ASN A 55 -4.06 12.56 -9.97
N GLY A 56 -3.61 11.47 -10.58
CA GLY A 56 -2.23 11.24 -10.99
C GLY A 56 -1.30 10.71 -9.89
N ALA A 57 -1.79 10.52 -8.66
CA ALA A 57 -1.06 9.81 -7.62
C ALA A 57 -1.34 8.31 -7.65
N HIS A 58 -0.35 7.52 -7.25
CA HIS A 58 -0.45 6.08 -7.12
C HIS A 58 -1.12 5.68 -5.80
N ILE A 59 -0.91 6.49 -4.74
CA ILE A 59 -1.47 6.43 -3.38
C ILE A 59 -1.23 5.13 -2.58
N LEU A 60 -0.84 4.03 -3.24
CA LEU A 60 -0.51 2.73 -2.67
C LEU A 60 0.87 2.26 -3.15
N PRO A 61 1.70 1.64 -2.27
CA PRO A 61 3.01 1.12 -2.66
C PRO A 61 2.96 0.09 -3.80
N PRO A 62 2.05 -0.92 -3.79
CA PRO A 62 1.99 -1.89 -4.89
C PRO A 62 1.76 -1.24 -6.26
N VAL A 63 0.98 -0.15 -6.32
CA VAL A 63 0.73 0.60 -7.57
C VAL A 63 1.98 1.33 -8.02
N THR A 64 2.73 1.91 -7.08
CA THR A 64 4.02 2.52 -7.40
C THR A 64 5.02 1.49 -7.91
N TRP A 65 5.05 0.30 -7.32
CA TRP A 65 5.90 -0.79 -7.82
C TRP A 65 5.52 -1.27 -9.21
N MET A 66 4.23 -1.35 -9.53
CA MET A 66 3.77 -1.60 -10.91
C MET A 66 4.35 -0.55 -11.86
N ASN A 67 4.21 0.74 -11.53
CA ASN A 67 4.75 1.82 -12.37
C ASN A 67 6.28 1.78 -12.50
N ILE A 68 7.01 1.40 -11.44
CA ILE A 68 8.48 1.23 -11.50
C ILE A 68 8.85 0.09 -12.46
N MET A 69 8.14 -1.03 -12.43
CA MET A 69 8.52 -2.23 -13.18
C MET A 69 8.02 -2.23 -14.62
N THR A 70 6.95 -1.50 -14.92
CA THR A 70 6.39 -1.38 -16.29
C THR A 70 6.95 -0.19 -17.07
N SER A 71 7.84 0.60 -16.46
CA SER A 71 8.44 1.78 -17.08
C SER A 71 9.83 1.48 -17.63
N ASP A 72 10.38 2.43 -18.39
CA ASP A 72 11.68 2.27 -19.03
C ASP A 72 12.79 2.08 -17.97
N MET A 73 13.38 0.87 -17.95
CA MET A 73 14.44 0.51 -17.01
C MET A 73 15.73 1.32 -17.17
N SER A 74 15.90 2.01 -18.30
CA SER A 74 17.05 2.89 -18.54
C SER A 74 16.86 4.32 -18.03
N ASP A 75 15.62 4.70 -17.67
CA ASP A 75 15.30 6.03 -17.16
C ASP A 75 15.49 6.11 -15.63
N GLN A 76 16.71 6.44 -15.25
CA GLN A 76 17.12 6.54 -13.85
C GLN A 76 16.36 7.64 -13.07
N ASP A 77 15.97 8.72 -13.75
CA ASP A 77 15.24 9.83 -13.13
C ASP A 77 13.82 9.41 -12.76
N MET A 78 13.17 8.64 -13.62
CA MET A 78 11.83 8.12 -13.40
C MET A 78 11.80 7.07 -12.27
N TRP A 79 12.81 6.20 -12.18
CA TRP A 79 12.99 5.29 -11.04
C TRP A 79 13.16 6.05 -9.72
N MET A 80 14.02 7.08 -9.71
CA MET A 80 14.22 7.92 -8.54
C MET A 80 12.92 8.63 -8.13
N ASN A 81 12.18 9.17 -9.11
CA ASN A 81 10.92 9.86 -8.85
C ASN A 81 9.88 8.93 -8.22
N ASN A 82 9.71 7.71 -8.75
CA ASN A 82 8.79 6.73 -8.18
C ASN A 82 9.26 6.21 -6.81
N GLY A 83 10.58 6.06 -6.60
CA GLY A 83 11.14 5.78 -5.28
C GLY A 83 10.79 6.86 -4.26
N LEU A 84 10.84 8.14 -4.66
CA LEU A 84 10.43 9.26 -3.80
C LEU A 84 8.92 9.25 -3.53
N LYS A 85 8.09 8.80 -4.47
CA LYS A 85 6.66 8.57 -4.22
C LYS A 85 6.43 7.54 -3.10
N LEU A 86 7.16 6.42 -3.12
CA LEU A 86 7.10 5.41 -2.04
C LEU A 86 7.43 6.02 -0.67
N VAL A 87 8.46 6.87 -0.60
CA VAL A 87 8.82 7.58 0.65
C VAL A 87 7.70 8.53 1.08
N MET A 88 7.12 9.29 0.16
CA MET A 88 6.01 10.21 0.49
C MET A 88 4.75 9.47 0.95
N GLN A 89 4.51 8.26 0.47
CA GLN A 89 3.41 7.42 0.94
C GLN A 89 3.61 7.03 2.42
N ILE A 90 4.83 6.68 2.82
CA ILE A 90 5.17 6.43 4.23
C ILE A 90 4.94 7.70 5.07
N VAL A 91 5.37 8.87 4.60
CA VAL A 91 5.16 10.14 5.30
C VAL A 91 3.66 10.44 5.45
N GLY A 92 2.86 10.24 4.41
CA GLY A 92 1.42 10.44 4.45
C GLY A 92 0.73 9.52 5.46
N ALA A 93 1.10 8.24 5.46
CA ALA A 93 0.60 7.27 6.42
C ALA A 93 1.01 7.62 7.86
N ALA A 94 2.26 8.06 8.08
CA ALA A 94 2.74 8.51 9.38
C ALA A 94 1.89 9.68 9.94
N VAL A 95 1.58 10.66 9.10
CA VAL A 95 0.73 11.80 9.51
C VAL A 95 -0.70 11.33 9.86
N ALA A 96 -1.24 10.34 9.16
CA ALA A 96 -2.57 9.79 9.46
C ALA A 96 -2.58 9.07 10.82
N LEU A 97 -1.56 8.25 11.09
CA LEU A 97 -1.39 7.55 12.36
C LEU A 97 -1.23 8.54 13.53
N VAL A 98 -0.42 9.59 13.38
CA VAL A 98 -0.28 10.64 14.41
C VAL A 98 -1.60 11.37 14.65
N LEU A 99 -2.37 11.69 13.61
CA LEU A 99 -3.69 12.29 13.76
C LEU A 99 -4.64 11.39 14.56
N MET A 100 -4.67 10.09 14.26
CA MET A 100 -5.53 9.14 14.97
C MET A 100 -5.10 8.95 16.43
N ALA A 101 -3.79 8.90 16.70
CA ALA A 101 -3.26 8.72 18.04
C ALA A 101 -3.43 9.97 18.92
N GLU A 102 -3.00 11.13 18.44
CA GLU A 102 -2.77 12.31 19.28
C GLU A 102 -3.90 13.34 19.19
N VAL A 103 -4.63 13.38 18.07
CA VAL A 103 -5.64 14.43 17.84
C VAL A 103 -7.05 13.89 18.00
N LEU A 104 -7.31 12.71 17.45
CA LEU A 104 -8.60 12.04 17.57
C LEU A 104 -8.68 11.16 18.82
N GLU A 105 -7.54 10.86 19.46
CA GLU A 105 -7.42 10.01 20.65
C GLU A 105 -8.27 8.73 20.49
N VAL A 106 -8.07 8.01 19.37
CA VAL A 106 -8.85 6.81 19.06
C VAL A 106 -8.74 5.82 20.23
N GLU A 107 -9.89 5.56 20.86
CA GLU A 107 -9.95 4.74 22.08
C GLU A 107 -9.37 3.34 21.83
N GLY A 108 -8.47 2.93 22.72
CA GLY A 108 -7.82 1.63 22.64
C GLY A 108 -6.83 1.48 21.50
N MET A 109 -6.46 2.55 20.77
CA MET A 109 -5.38 2.48 19.78
C MET A 109 -4.10 1.95 20.44
N VAL A 110 -3.50 0.96 19.80
CA VAL A 110 -2.30 0.31 20.31
C VAL A 110 -1.10 0.62 19.41
N ASP A 111 0.09 0.61 20.01
CA ASP A 111 1.33 0.69 19.27
C ASP A 111 1.60 -0.60 18.49
N TYR A 112 2.60 -0.54 17.62
CA TYR A 112 2.98 -1.66 16.77
C TYR A 112 3.38 -2.90 17.57
N ALA A 113 4.13 -2.73 18.67
CA ALA A 113 4.58 -3.83 19.52
C ALA A 113 3.40 -4.55 20.22
N THR A 114 2.34 -3.81 20.54
CA THR A 114 1.12 -4.39 21.13
C THR A 114 0.24 -5.04 20.06
N ALA A 115 0.20 -4.49 18.84
CA ALA A 115 -0.49 -5.11 17.72
C ALA A 115 0.14 -6.45 17.29
N TYR A 116 1.47 -6.56 17.43
CA TYR A 116 2.27 -7.75 17.14
C TYR A 116 3.11 -8.15 18.36
N PRO A 117 2.48 -8.70 19.42
CA PRO A 117 3.16 -8.96 20.71
C PRO A 117 4.25 -10.03 20.64
N ASP A 118 4.16 -10.94 19.66
CA ASP A 118 5.18 -11.96 19.37
C ASP A 118 6.16 -11.52 18.26
N GLY A 119 6.08 -10.25 17.84
CA GLY A 119 6.74 -9.71 16.67
C GLY A 119 6.09 -10.15 15.36
N GLN A 120 6.53 -9.56 14.24
CA GLN A 120 6.20 -10.10 12.93
C GLN A 120 7.07 -11.32 12.60
N ASP A 121 6.47 -12.32 11.95
CA ASP A 121 7.22 -13.44 11.40
C ASP A 121 8.33 -12.92 10.48
N ALA A 122 9.54 -13.45 10.65
CA ALA A 122 10.65 -13.12 9.78
C ALA A 122 10.27 -13.41 8.33
N TRP A 123 10.53 -12.45 7.44
CA TRP A 123 10.26 -12.64 6.02
C TRP A 123 10.97 -13.91 5.53
N ALA A 124 10.19 -14.79 4.90
CA ALA A 124 10.67 -16.04 4.36
C ALA A 124 10.23 -16.15 2.90
N PHE A 125 11.16 -16.60 2.04
CA PHE A 125 10.81 -16.88 0.66
C PHE A 125 9.92 -18.12 0.59
N ASP A 126 8.66 -17.92 0.20
CA ASP A 126 7.75 -18.99 -0.18
C ASP A 126 7.38 -18.87 -1.66
N ALA A 127 7.70 -19.91 -2.43
CA ALA A 127 7.54 -19.87 -3.88
C ALA A 127 6.07 -19.71 -4.32
N MET A 128 5.11 -20.25 -3.55
CA MET A 128 3.69 -20.16 -3.89
C MET A 128 3.12 -18.79 -3.55
N SER A 129 3.51 -18.21 -2.41
CA SER A 129 3.17 -16.84 -2.03
C SER A 129 3.73 -15.85 -3.05
N VAL A 130 5.00 -16.01 -3.44
CA VAL A 130 5.62 -15.17 -4.48
C VAL A 130 4.92 -15.33 -5.83
N ALA A 131 4.60 -16.55 -6.24
CA ALA A 131 3.82 -16.78 -7.47
C ALA A 131 2.43 -16.12 -7.40
N GLY A 132 1.78 -16.15 -6.23
CA GLY A 132 0.52 -15.46 -5.96
C GLY A 132 0.63 -13.94 -6.13
N LEU A 133 1.69 -13.32 -5.59
CA LEU A 133 1.96 -11.89 -5.72
C LEU A 133 2.24 -11.48 -7.17
N VAL A 134 3.02 -12.28 -7.90
CA VAL A 134 3.26 -12.07 -9.34
C VAL A 134 1.96 -12.20 -10.14
N ALA A 135 1.13 -13.20 -9.84
CA ALA A 135 -0.17 -13.35 -10.50
C ALA A 135 -1.12 -12.18 -10.19
N ALA A 136 -1.19 -11.75 -8.92
CA ALA A 136 -1.96 -10.58 -8.52
C ALA A 136 -1.48 -9.32 -9.24
N GLY A 137 -0.16 -9.13 -9.33
CA GLY A 137 0.47 -8.04 -10.07
C GLY A 137 0.11 -8.04 -11.56
N ALA A 138 0.11 -9.20 -12.21
CA ALA A 138 -0.28 -9.30 -13.62
C ALA A 138 -1.73 -8.87 -13.84
N VAL A 139 -2.65 -9.30 -12.96
CA VAL A 139 -4.06 -8.91 -13.03
C VAL A 139 -4.25 -7.42 -12.73
N LEU A 140 -3.62 -6.90 -11.67
CA LEU A 140 -3.68 -5.49 -11.30
C LEU A 140 -3.11 -4.58 -12.40
N GLY A 141 -1.94 -4.94 -12.95
CA GLY A 141 -1.29 -4.20 -14.02
C GLY A 141 -2.14 -4.17 -15.29
N HIS A 142 -2.77 -5.29 -15.63
CA HIS A 142 -3.68 -5.35 -16.77
C HIS A 142 -4.94 -4.50 -16.55
N ILE A 143 -5.57 -4.56 -15.37
CA ILE A 143 -6.72 -3.71 -15.03
C ILE A 143 -6.32 -2.24 -15.11
N ASN A 144 -5.21 -1.86 -14.47
CA ASN A 144 -4.72 -0.49 -14.41
C ASN A 144 -4.39 0.11 -15.79
N SER A 145 -3.97 -0.73 -16.75
CA SER A 145 -3.57 -0.27 -18.09
C SER A 145 -4.70 -0.32 -19.12
N LYS A 146 -5.73 -1.16 -18.94
CA LYS A 146 -6.77 -1.40 -19.96
C LYS A 146 -8.15 -0.93 -19.59
N VAL A 147 -8.45 -0.75 -18.30
CA VAL A 147 -9.78 -0.32 -17.88
C VAL A 147 -9.78 1.19 -17.71
N ASP A 148 -10.39 1.89 -18.67
CA ASP A 148 -10.59 3.35 -18.65
C ASP A 148 -11.75 3.73 -17.69
N ASN A 149 -11.55 3.44 -16.41
CA ASN A 149 -12.49 3.76 -15.34
C ASN A 149 -11.75 3.88 -14.00
N ASP A 150 -11.84 5.06 -13.38
CA ASP A 150 -11.20 5.36 -12.09
C ASP A 150 -11.63 4.41 -10.95
N TRP A 151 -12.80 3.76 -11.07
CA TRP A 151 -13.30 2.79 -10.08
C TRP A 151 -12.71 1.39 -10.22
N ALA A 152 -12.08 1.06 -11.34
CA ALA A 152 -11.58 -0.29 -11.59
C ALA A 152 -10.49 -0.70 -10.59
N MET A 153 -9.55 0.21 -10.30
CA MET A 153 -8.46 -0.03 -9.37
C MET A 153 -8.93 -0.20 -7.91
N PRO A 154 -9.78 0.68 -7.34
CA PRO A 154 -10.35 0.46 -6.01
C PRO A 154 -11.08 -0.88 -5.85
N ILE A 155 -11.83 -1.32 -6.87
CA ILE A 155 -12.52 -2.61 -6.86
C ILE A 155 -11.50 -3.76 -6.88
N ALA A 156 -10.46 -3.66 -7.72
CA ALA A 156 -9.42 -4.67 -7.80
C ALA A 156 -8.61 -4.77 -6.48
N VAL A 157 -8.31 -3.63 -5.86
CA VAL A 157 -7.65 -3.56 -4.55
C VAL A 157 -8.50 -4.23 -3.48
N MET A 158 -9.81 -3.91 -3.41
CA MET A 158 -10.74 -4.58 -2.48
C MET A 158 -10.77 -6.10 -2.70
N ALA A 159 -10.83 -6.54 -3.95
CA ALA A 159 -10.86 -7.97 -4.30
C ALA A 159 -9.56 -8.71 -3.95
N MET A 160 -8.42 -8.00 -3.90
CA MET A 160 -7.09 -8.57 -3.65
C MET A 160 -6.52 -8.22 -2.28
N ALA A 161 -7.31 -7.63 -1.38
CA ALA A 161 -6.87 -7.20 -0.06
C ALA A 161 -6.29 -8.34 0.81
N GLY A 162 -6.71 -9.60 0.55
CA GLY A 162 -6.16 -10.78 1.22
C GLY A 162 -4.95 -11.42 0.52
N LEU A 163 -4.50 -10.87 -0.60
CA LEU A 163 -3.40 -11.41 -1.42
C LEU A 163 -2.21 -10.45 -1.50
N VAL A 164 -2.47 -9.14 -1.50
CA VAL A 164 -1.45 -8.08 -1.63
C VAL A 164 -1.53 -7.16 -0.43
N ASN A 165 -0.38 -6.87 0.20
CA ASN A 165 -0.31 -5.90 1.27
C ASN A 165 -0.35 -4.45 0.73
N PHE A 166 -1.56 -3.92 0.57
CA PHE A 166 -1.79 -2.53 0.20
C PHE A 166 -1.55 -1.54 1.35
N GLU A 167 -1.53 -2.02 2.60
CA GLU A 167 -1.30 -1.22 3.81
C GLU A 167 0.18 -1.03 4.13
N SER A 168 1.07 -1.59 3.32
CA SER A 168 2.52 -1.64 3.57
C SER A 168 3.20 -0.29 3.80
N ALA A 169 2.63 0.84 3.35
CA ALA A 169 3.11 2.17 3.72
C ALA A 169 2.79 2.54 5.19
N ALA A 170 1.61 2.14 5.68
CA ALA A 170 1.20 2.32 7.07
C ALA A 170 1.98 1.41 8.01
N ASP A 171 2.27 0.17 7.59
CA ASP A 171 3.15 -0.73 8.34
C ASP A 171 4.55 -0.13 8.50
N MET A 172 5.16 0.32 7.41
CA MET A 172 6.45 1.01 7.41
C MET A 172 6.44 2.29 8.25
N ALA A 173 5.37 3.09 8.15
CA ALA A 173 5.23 4.31 8.94
C ALA A 173 5.16 4.00 10.44
N SER A 174 4.33 3.03 10.83
CA SER A 174 4.18 2.59 12.21
C SER A 174 5.50 2.08 12.77
N MET A 175 6.23 1.26 12.00
CA MET A 175 7.56 0.76 12.36
C MET A 175 8.58 1.89 12.56
N VAL A 176 8.65 2.88 11.65
CA VAL A 176 9.61 3.99 11.74
C VAL A 176 9.34 4.91 12.94
N MET A 177 8.07 5.07 13.31
CA MET A 177 7.67 5.96 14.42
C MET A 177 7.75 5.29 15.80
N ASN A 178 7.82 3.96 15.86
CA ASN A 178 7.86 3.19 17.09
C ASN A 178 9.20 2.46 17.24
N ASP A 179 9.21 1.28 17.85
CA ASP A 179 10.40 0.45 17.97
C ASP A 179 10.71 -0.26 16.63
N THR A 180 12.00 -0.39 16.34
CA THR A 180 12.54 -0.97 15.09
C THR A 180 12.96 -2.43 15.24
N GLY A 181 12.54 -3.10 16.32
CA GLY A 181 12.86 -4.51 16.59
C GLY A 181 12.52 -5.45 15.43
N ASP A 182 11.41 -5.17 14.73
CA ASP A 182 10.94 -5.95 13.57
C ASP A 182 11.23 -5.28 12.22
N ALA A 183 12.22 -4.38 12.17
CA ALA A 183 12.39 -3.53 10.99
C ALA A 183 12.62 -4.32 9.69
N MET A 184 13.32 -5.45 9.78
CA MET A 184 13.53 -6.34 8.64
C MET A 184 12.26 -7.11 8.24
N ALA A 185 11.42 -7.48 9.21
CA ALA A 185 10.18 -8.21 8.97
C ALA A 185 9.13 -7.33 8.28
N VAL A 186 9.21 -6.00 8.41
CA VAL A 186 8.34 -5.04 7.70
C VAL A 186 8.98 -4.55 6.39
N ALA A 187 10.26 -4.18 6.42
CA ALA A 187 10.92 -3.57 5.27
C ALA A 187 11.15 -4.56 4.11
N LEU A 188 11.42 -5.84 4.40
CA LEU A 188 11.60 -6.85 3.35
C LEU A 188 10.30 -7.12 2.58
N PRO A 189 9.14 -7.41 3.20
CA PRO A 189 7.90 -7.56 2.45
C PRO A 189 7.52 -6.27 1.71
N TRP A 190 7.65 -5.08 2.34
CA TRP A 190 7.38 -3.81 1.65
C TRP A 190 8.18 -3.62 0.35
N LEU A 191 9.44 -4.08 0.35
CA LEU A 191 10.32 -4.04 -0.81
C LEU A 191 10.03 -5.18 -1.81
N LEU A 192 10.10 -6.42 -1.34
CA LEU A 192 10.09 -7.62 -2.17
C LEU A 192 8.69 -7.96 -2.68
N ASP A 193 7.67 -7.89 -1.83
CA ASP A 193 6.29 -8.19 -2.25
C ASP A 193 5.82 -7.13 -3.25
N GLY A 194 6.16 -5.86 -2.98
CA GLY A 194 5.99 -4.78 -3.94
C GLY A 194 6.67 -5.06 -5.28
N ALA A 195 7.96 -5.42 -5.26
CA ALA A 195 8.70 -5.77 -6.46
C ALA A 195 8.09 -6.97 -7.22
N PHE A 196 7.57 -7.99 -6.53
CA PHE A 196 6.91 -9.14 -7.15
C PHE A 196 5.58 -8.76 -7.79
N VAL A 197 4.77 -7.90 -7.15
CA VAL A 197 3.57 -7.32 -7.77
C VAL A 197 3.94 -6.52 -9.02
N GLY A 198 5.00 -5.70 -8.94
CA GLY A 198 5.48 -4.95 -10.11
C GLY A 198 5.97 -5.85 -11.25
N ALA A 199 6.73 -6.89 -10.95
CA ALA A 199 7.18 -7.88 -11.92
C ALA A 199 5.98 -8.60 -12.58
N GLY A 200 4.95 -8.91 -11.79
CA GLY A 200 3.67 -9.40 -12.30
C GLY A 200 3.05 -8.46 -13.33
N ALA A 201 2.94 -7.17 -13.01
CA ALA A 201 2.37 -6.18 -13.92
C ALA A 201 3.16 -6.07 -15.23
N PHE A 202 4.49 -6.12 -15.17
CA PHE A 202 5.35 -6.19 -16.35
C PHE A 202 5.04 -7.42 -17.21
N VAL A 203 4.97 -8.61 -16.61
CA VAL A 203 4.63 -9.85 -17.32
C VAL A 203 3.22 -9.78 -17.93
N GLY A 204 2.25 -9.23 -17.20
CA GLY A 204 0.88 -9.04 -17.70
C GLY A 204 0.82 -8.14 -18.94
N GLY A 205 1.55 -7.02 -18.94
CA GLY A 205 1.68 -6.14 -20.09
C GLY A 205 2.38 -6.82 -21.27
N TRP A 206 3.48 -7.53 -21.00
CA TRP A 206 4.22 -8.27 -22.03
C TRP A 206 3.36 -9.34 -22.71
N ILE A 207 2.55 -10.09 -21.95
CA ILE A 207 1.62 -11.07 -22.50
C ILE A 207 0.63 -10.38 -23.45
N ASP A 208 0.01 -9.29 -23.01
CA ASP A 208 -0.98 -8.55 -23.80
C ASP A 208 -0.41 -8.00 -25.13
N GLU A 209 0.83 -7.50 -25.12
CA GLU A 209 1.50 -6.99 -26.32
C GLU A 209 1.83 -8.08 -27.36
N ASN A 210 1.85 -9.35 -26.96
CA ASN A 210 2.25 -10.49 -27.79
C ASN A 210 1.08 -11.44 -28.15
N LEU A 211 -0.17 -11.03 -27.88
CA LEU A 211 -1.41 -11.71 -28.31
C LEU A 211 -1.93 -11.16 -29.64
#